data_AF-A0A498DUF1-F1
#
_entry.id   AF-A0A498DUF1-F1
#
_cell.length_a   1.000
_cell.length_b   1.000
_cell.length_c   1.000
_cell.angle_alpha   90.00
_cell.angle_beta   90.00
_cell.angle_gamma   90.00
#
_symmetry.space_group_name_H-M   'P 1'
#
loop_
_entity.id
_entity.type
_entity.pdbx_description
1 polymer ?
#
loop_
_entity_poly.entity_id
_entity_poly.type
_entity_poly.pdbx_seq_one_letter_code
_entity_poly.pdbx_strand_id
1 'polypeptide(L)'
;MTRARVCALALAGALAVGGCGSSDSGSDSGGAPELKASGAYVPRPVMDDMAGGFLVVENEGGTADRLTRVTSDLSDTVELHETVDRQMRQVTSFPIPADGELALSRGGKHLMFLDLARRPAEGDKVSVELHFEKSDPIKLSVPVKATNYTPPK
;
A
#
# COMPACT_ATOMS: atom_id res chain seq x y z
N MET A 1 -11.31 -84.67 13.93
CA MET A 1 -12.11 -83.56 13.40
C MET A 1 -11.18 -82.34 13.28
N THR A 2 -10.37 -82.28 12.23
CA THR A 2 -10.51 -81.33 11.10
C THR A 2 -10.55 -79.88 11.60
N ARG A 3 -9.51 -79.06 11.44
CA ARG A 3 -9.13 -78.44 10.17
C ARG A 3 -7.66 -78.00 10.12
N ALA A 4 -7.15 -78.02 8.90
CA ALA A 4 -5.79 -77.75 8.50
C ALA A 4 -5.59 -76.30 8.00
N ARG A 5 -4.34 -75.82 8.17
CA ARG A 5 -3.49 -74.93 7.33
C ARG A 5 -4.04 -73.59 6.83
N VAL A 6 -3.28 -72.50 7.06
CA VAL A 6 -2.66 -71.65 6.02
C VAL A 6 -1.36 -71.03 6.56
N CYS A 7 -0.28 -71.16 5.78
CA CYS A 7 1.01 -70.48 5.92
C CYS A 7 0.94 -69.07 5.33
N ALA A 8 1.70 -68.10 5.86
CA ALA A 8 2.50 -67.17 5.05
C ALA A 8 3.47 -66.32 5.91
N LEU A 9 4.76 -66.58 5.69
CA LEU A 9 5.93 -65.70 5.61
C LEU A 9 6.04 -64.41 6.46
N ALA A 10 7.15 -64.39 7.20
CA ALA A 10 7.77 -63.24 7.87
C ALA A 10 8.39 -62.24 6.89
N LEU A 11 8.56 -60.97 7.31
CA LEU A 11 9.77 -60.18 7.01
C LEU A 11 9.94 -59.03 8.02
N ALA A 12 11.17 -58.87 8.49
CA ALA A 12 11.63 -57.91 9.50
C ALA A 12 11.87 -56.50 8.93
N GLY A 13 11.91 -55.47 9.79
CA GLY A 13 12.26 -54.10 9.39
C GLY A 13 12.45 -53.11 10.55
N ALA A 14 13.67 -53.10 11.09
CA ALA A 14 14.46 -52.07 11.78
C ALA A 14 13.87 -50.78 12.40
N LEU A 15 14.40 -50.48 13.60
CA LEU A 15 14.44 -49.20 14.31
C LEU A 15 15.17 -48.09 13.53
N ALA A 16 14.70 -46.84 13.64
CA ALA A 16 15.54 -45.64 13.62
C ALA A 16 14.86 -44.46 14.33
N VAL A 17 15.44 -44.06 15.47
CA VAL A 17 15.26 -42.72 16.08
C VAL A 17 16.16 -41.75 15.33
N GLY A 18 15.60 -40.63 14.89
CA GLY A 18 16.30 -39.47 14.33
C GLY A 18 15.24 -38.40 14.01
N GLY A 19 15.43 -37.11 14.25
CA GLY A 19 16.53 -36.34 14.78
C GLY A 19 16.00 -34.92 15.00
N CYS A 20 16.70 -34.15 15.82
CA CYS A 20 16.47 -32.73 16.04
C CYS A 20 16.55 -31.96 14.70
N GLY A 21 15.64 -31.01 14.47
CA GLY A 21 15.66 -30.14 13.30
C GLY A 21 14.76 -28.94 13.53
N SER A 22 15.31 -27.89 14.12
CA SER A 22 14.70 -26.58 14.24
C SER A 22 14.19 -26.09 12.89
N SER A 23 12.99 -25.55 12.85
CA SER A 23 12.65 -24.50 11.90
C SER A 23 11.99 -23.41 12.72
N ASP A 24 12.88 -22.59 13.25
CA ASP A 24 12.61 -21.18 13.51
C ASP A 24 11.66 -20.71 12.39
N SER A 25 10.43 -20.35 12.73
CA SER A 25 9.62 -19.51 11.85
C SER A 25 10.24 -18.13 11.90
N GLY A 26 11.47 -18.02 11.39
CA GLY A 26 12.04 -16.77 10.99
C GLY A 26 11.13 -16.28 9.87
N SER A 27 10.36 -15.25 10.16
CA SER A 27 9.65 -14.47 9.15
C SER A 27 10.61 -14.26 7.99
N ASP A 28 10.27 -14.84 6.85
CA ASP A 28 10.98 -14.63 5.60
C ASP A 28 10.75 -13.16 5.26
N SER A 29 11.64 -12.27 5.72
CA SER A 29 11.59 -10.82 5.49
C SER A 29 11.88 -10.44 4.03
N GLY A 30 11.54 -11.33 3.08
CA GLY A 30 11.75 -11.20 1.64
C GLY A 30 10.47 -11.27 0.82
N GLY A 31 9.30 -11.11 1.45
CA GLY A 31 8.00 -11.05 0.76
C GLY A 31 7.91 -9.92 -0.26
N ALA A 32 7.02 -10.06 -1.25
CA ALA A 32 6.64 -8.99 -2.16
C ALA A 32 6.10 -7.77 -1.37
N PRO A 33 6.02 -6.56 -1.96
CA PRO A 33 5.41 -5.43 -1.27
C PRO A 33 3.94 -5.73 -0.94
N GLU A 34 3.50 -5.30 0.24
CA GLU A 34 2.11 -5.45 0.70
C GLU A 34 1.56 -4.09 1.08
N LEU A 35 0.97 -3.41 0.10
CA LEU A 35 0.59 -2.00 0.23
C LEU A 35 -0.85 -1.81 0.72
N LYS A 36 -1.04 -0.91 1.69
CA LYS A 36 -2.35 -0.44 2.15
C LYS A 36 -2.36 1.08 2.21
N ALA A 37 -3.42 1.71 1.72
CA ALA A 37 -3.58 3.15 1.80
C ALA A 37 -4.65 3.55 2.81
N SER A 38 -4.36 4.56 3.62
CA SER A 38 -5.19 5.00 4.73
C SER A 38 -5.19 6.52 4.87
N GLY A 39 -6.10 7.05 5.70
CA GLY A 39 -6.11 8.46 6.09
C GLY A 39 -6.34 9.46 4.93
N ALA A 40 -6.85 9.02 3.79
CA ALA A 40 -6.93 9.86 2.60
C ALA A 40 -7.92 11.03 2.76
N TYR A 41 -7.52 12.22 2.31
CA TYR A 41 -8.42 13.38 2.19
C TYR A 41 -7.91 14.41 1.16
N VAL A 42 -8.85 15.19 0.64
CA VAL A 42 -8.59 16.41 -0.14
C VAL A 42 -9.18 17.59 0.64
N PRO A 43 -8.42 18.61 1.09
CA PRO A 43 -9.03 19.82 1.60
C PRO A 43 -9.76 20.53 0.47
N ARG A 44 -10.95 21.07 0.76
CA ARG A 44 -11.67 21.94 -0.18
C ARG A 44 -10.72 23.04 -0.68
N PRO A 45 -10.44 23.11 -1.99
CA PRO A 45 -9.48 24.05 -2.51
C PRO A 45 -10.02 25.48 -2.45
N VAL A 46 -9.10 26.43 -2.25
CA VAL A 46 -9.40 27.86 -2.22
C VAL A 46 -9.47 28.41 -3.64
N MET A 47 -8.54 27.93 -4.49
CA MET A 47 -8.49 28.19 -5.92
C MET A 47 -9.47 27.26 -6.66
N ASP A 48 -9.83 27.63 -7.89
CA ASP A 48 -10.77 26.87 -8.71
C ASP A 48 -10.07 25.82 -9.60
N ASP A 49 -8.77 25.96 -9.83
CA ASP A 49 -7.98 25.23 -10.81
C ASP A 49 -7.00 24.21 -10.22
N MET A 50 -6.73 24.26 -8.90
CA MET A 50 -5.78 23.36 -8.24
C MET A 50 -6.24 22.87 -6.87
N ALA A 51 -5.88 21.64 -6.51
CA ALA A 51 -6.14 21.06 -5.20
C ALA A 51 -4.96 20.22 -4.70
N GLY A 52 -4.81 20.12 -3.38
CA GLY A 52 -3.85 19.20 -2.75
C GLY A 52 -4.54 17.91 -2.26
N GLY A 53 -3.83 16.79 -2.29
CA GLY A 53 -4.29 15.52 -1.73
C GLY A 53 -3.29 14.89 -0.77
N PHE A 54 -3.81 14.25 0.26
CA PHE A 54 -3.04 13.68 1.36
C PHE A 54 -3.55 12.28 1.68
N LEU A 55 -2.65 11.39 2.06
CA LEU A 55 -2.91 9.99 2.44
C LEU A 55 -1.61 9.36 2.98
N VAL A 56 -1.71 8.19 3.58
CA VAL A 56 -0.56 7.35 3.93
C VAL A 56 -0.64 6.07 3.10
N VAL A 57 0.50 5.59 2.61
CA VAL A 57 0.66 4.23 2.07
C VAL A 57 1.63 3.47 2.96
N GLU A 58 1.13 2.46 3.65
CA GLU A 58 1.91 1.52 4.45
C GLU A 58 2.32 0.33 3.59
N ASN A 59 3.51 -0.19 3.83
CA ASN A 59 4.04 -1.40 3.21
C ASN A 59 4.45 -2.38 4.32
N GLU A 60 3.65 -3.42 4.49
CA GLU A 60 3.91 -4.50 5.45
C GLU A 60 4.76 -5.64 4.83
N GLY A 61 5.15 -5.48 3.56
CA GLY A 61 5.94 -6.44 2.82
C GLY A 61 7.45 -6.27 3.00
N GLY A 62 8.19 -7.37 2.80
CA GLY A 62 9.64 -7.43 2.94
C GLY A 62 10.45 -6.77 1.81
N THR A 63 9.79 -6.18 0.82
CA THR A 63 10.47 -5.46 -0.28
C THR A 63 9.83 -4.10 -0.54
N ALA A 64 10.66 -3.13 -0.93
CA ALA A 64 10.22 -1.76 -1.21
C ALA A 64 9.47 -1.66 -2.55
N ASP A 65 8.58 -0.67 -2.64
CA ASP A 65 7.89 -0.26 -3.87
C ASP A 65 8.03 1.27 -4.07
N ARG A 66 7.44 1.81 -5.14
CA ARG A 66 7.43 3.24 -5.44
C ARG A 66 6.06 3.64 -5.97
N LEU A 67 5.50 4.73 -5.45
CA LEU A 67 4.36 5.41 -6.07
C LEU A 67 4.87 6.17 -7.29
N THR A 68 4.38 5.83 -8.48
CA THR A 68 4.89 6.37 -9.76
C THR A 68 3.88 7.22 -10.51
N ARG A 69 2.59 7.00 -10.27
CA ARG A 69 1.51 7.76 -10.92
C ARG A 69 0.27 7.77 -10.05
N VAL A 70 -0.52 8.84 -10.18
CA VAL A 70 -1.86 8.92 -9.63
C VAL A 70 -2.83 9.35 -10.72
N THR A 71 -4.04 8.81 -10.70
CA THR A 71 -5.13 9.24 -11.57
C THR A 71 -6.38 9.56 -10.75
N SER A 72 -7.27 10.38 -11.29
CA SER A 72 -8.48 10.81 -10.59
C SER A 72 -9.60 11.22 -11.53
N ASP A 73 -10.84 11.20 -11.03
CA ASP A 73 -11.99 11.80 -11.70
C ASP A 73 -12.06 13.33 -11.51
N LEU A 74 -11.25 13.88 -10.60
CA LEU A 74 -11.23 15.32 -10.32
C LEU A 74 -10.39 16.10 -11.34
N SER A 75 -9.38 15.46 -11.93
CA SER A 75 -8.43 16.07 -12.85
C SER A 75 -7.71 15.01 -13.67
N ASP A 76 -7.45 15.33 -14.94
CA ASP A 76 -6.63 14.51 -15.85
C ASP A 76 -5.12 14.58 -15.51
N THR A 77 -4.70 15.61 -14.76
CA THR A 77 -3.31 15.89 -14.39
C THR A 77 -3.14 15.85 -12.86
N VAL A 78 -2.69 14.71 -12.35
CA VAL A 78 -2.31 14.55 -10.94
C VAL A 78 -0.80 14.33 -10.83
N GLU A 79 -0.14 15.27 -10.16
CA GLU A 79 1.31 15.27 -9.98
C GLU A 79 1.70 14.89 -8.55
N LEU A 80 2.93 14.38 -8.40
CA LEU A 80 3.55 14.11 -7.11
C LEU A 80 4.47 15.27 -6.75
N HIS A 81 4.26 15.91 -5.61
CA HIS A 81 5.02 17.09 -5.19
C HIS A 81 5.62 16.89 -3.82
N GLU A 82 6.81 17.45 -3.60
CA GLU A 82 7.41 17.62 -2.28
C GLU A 82 7.60 19.10 -1.95
N THR A 83 7.50 19.45 -0.68
CA THR A 83 7.81 20.79 -0.20
C THR A 83 9.21 20.80 0.41
N VAL A 84 10.12 21.57 -0.20
CA VAL A 84 11.49 21.77 0.30
C VAL A 84 11.76 23.27 0.33
N ASP A 85 12.25 23.78 1.46
CA ASP A 85 12.52 25.21 1.68
C ASP A 85 11.33 26.13 1.35
N ARG A 86 10.11 25.67 1.67
CA ARG A 86 8.82 26.33 1.38
C ARG A 86 8.49 26.44 -0.11
N GLN A 87 9.20 25.73 -0.98
CA GLN A 87 8.90 25.62 -2.39
C GLN A 87 8.36 24.22 -2.69
N MET A 88 7.26 24.18 -3.43
CA MET A 88 6.71 22.92 -3.96
C MET A 88 7.46 22.56 -5.24
N ARG A 89 7.86 21.30 -5.35
CA ARG A 89 8.57 20.79 -6.53
C ARG A 89 7.95 19.47 -6.95
N GLN A 90 7.65 19.36 -8.23
CA GLN A 90 7.22 18.11 -8.83
C GLN A 90 8.37 17.08 -8.76
N VAL A 91 8.01 15.85 -8.44
CA VAL A 91 8.85 14.67 -8.53
C VAL A 91 8.16 13.62 -9.38
N THR A 92 8.93 12.68 -9.93
CA THR A 92 8.35 11.62 -10.78
C THR A 92 7.78 10.47 -9.96
N SER A 93 8.18 10.33 -8.69
CA SER A 93 7.83 9.16 -7.88
C SER A 93 8.30 9.29 -6.43
N PHE A 94 7.68 8.54 -5.53
CA PHE A 94 8.07 8.43 -4.12
C PHE A 94 8.40 6.99 -3.73
N PRO A 95 9.49 6.75 -2.98
CA PRO A 95 9.78 5.43 -2.43
C PRO A 95 8.81 5.10 -1.28
N ILE A 96 8.46 3.82 -1.20
CA ILE A 96 7.72 3.20 -0.10
C ILE A 96 8.62 2.05 0.40
N PRO A 97 9.38 2.26 1.48
CA PRO A 97 10.31 1.24 2.01
C PRO A 97 9.60 -0.07 2.35
N ALA A 98 10.35 -1.18 2.38
CA ALA A 98 9.90 -2.40 3.04
C ALA A 98 9.67 -2.13 4.53
N ASP A 99 8.66 -2.77 5.13
CA ASP A 99 8.29 -2.58 6.54
C ASP A 99 8.20 -1.09 6.95
N GLY A 100 7.63 -0.27 6.07
CA GLY A 100 7.67 1.18 6.19
C GLY A 100 6.50 1.87 5.51
N GLU A 101 6.57 3.20 5.40
CA GLU A 101 5.45 3.98 4.86
C GLU A 101 5.89 5.18 4.01
N LEU A 102 4.96 5.63 3.18
CA LEU A 102 4.96 6.93 2.51
C LEU A 102 3.83 7.78 3.06
N ALA A 103 4.17 8.81 3.85
CA ALA A 103 3.23 9.82 4.28
C ALA A 103 3.17 10.99 3.29
N LEU A 104 1.98 11.21 2.70
CA LEU A 104 1.63 12.41 1.96
C LEU A 104 0.83 13.34 2.87
N SER A 105 1.46 14.40 3.38
CA SER A 105 0.92 15.28 4.43
C SER A 105 1.19 16.76 4.17
N ARG A 106 0.41 17.63 4.82
CA ARG A 106 0.53 19.09 4.66
C ARG A 106 1.94 19.57 5.01
N GLY A 107 2.56 20.33 4.11
CA GLY A 107 3.91 20.86 4.29
C GLY A 107 5.03 19.87 3.97
N GLY A 108 4.71 18.64 3.59
CA GLY A 108 5.66 17.64 3.11
C GLY A 108 5.38 17.21 1.68
N LYS A 109 5.37 15.89 1.45
CA LYS A 109 4.98 15.26 0.20
C LYS A 109 3.46 15.32 0.03
N HIS A 110 2.96 15.49 -1.18
CA HIS A 110 1.52 15.59 -1.45
C HIS A 110 1.20 15.29 -2.91
N LEU A 111 -0.08 15.02 -3.15
CA LEU A 111 -0.65 15.01 -4.50
C LEU A 111 -1.01 16.45 -4.87
N MET A 112 -0.75 16.83 -6.12
CA MET A 112 -1.20 18.10 -6.69
C MET A 112 -2.11 17.80 -7.89
N PHE A 113 -3.38 18.13 -7.76
CA PHE A 113 -4.35 18.07 -8.86
C PHE A 113 -4.32 19.42 -9.58
N LEU A 114 -4.06 19.41 -10.88
CA LEU A 114 -4.02 20.61 -11.73
C LEU A 114 -5.21 20.62 -12.70
N ASP A 115 -5.60 21.76 -13.25
CA ASP A 115 -6.70 21.86 -14.23
C ASP A 115 -7.97 21.13 -13.80
N LEU A 116 -8.44 21.40 -12.57
CA LEU A 116 -9.59 20.70 -11.99
C LEU A 116 -10.81 20.73 -12.93
N ALA A 117 -11.40 19.57 -13.20
CA ALA A 117 -12.63 19.47 -14.00
C ALA A 117 -13.83 20.13 -13.31
N ARG A 118 -13.77 20.20 -11.97
CA ARG A 118 -14.72 20.90 -11.11
C ARG A 118 -14.04 21.28 -9.80
N ARG A 119 -14.50 22.36 -9.17
CA ARG A 119 -14.12 22.65 -7.79
C ARG A 119 -14.90 21.74 -6.82
N PRO A 120 -14.23 20.84 -6.08
CA PRO A 120 -14.92 19.94 -5.16
C PRO A 120 -15.38 20.69 -3.89
N ALA A 121 -16.57 20.35 -3.40
CA ALA A 121 -17.14 20.91 -2.18
C ALA A 121 -16.85 20.00 -0.97
N GLU A 122 -16.88 20.56 0.23
CA GLU A 122 -16.80 19.75 1.45
C GLU A 122 -17.95 18.74 1.51
N GLY A 123 -17.64 17.50 1.86
CA GLY A 123 -18.61 16.39 1.85
C GLY A 123 -18.64 15.60 0.53
N ASP A 124 -18.08 16.14 -0.55
CA ASP A 124 -17.89 15.40 -1.79
C ASP A 124 -16.92 14.22 -1.59
N LYS A 125 -16.93 13.31 -2.57
CA LYS A 125 -15.91 12.28 -2.73
C LYS A 125 -15.25 12.42 -4.10
N VAL A 126 -13.97 12.08 -4.14
CA VAL A 126 -13.11 12.08 -5.33
C VAL A 126 -12.54 10.67 -5.48
N SER A 127 -12.59 10.11 -6.68
CA SER A 127 -11.92 8.85 -6.97
C SER A 127 -10.44 9.12 -7.18
N VAL A 128 -9.57 8.40 -6.48
CA VAL A 128 -8.11 8.46 -6.65
C VAL A 128 -7.60 7.05 -6.85
N GLU A 129 -6.76 6.83 -7.84
CA GLU A 129 -6.10 5.54 -8.07
C GLU A 129 -4.58 5.73 -8.04
N LEU A 130 -3.94 5.01 -7.13
CA LEU A 130 -2.50 5.02 -6.90
C LEU A 130 -1.87 3.90 -7.71
N HIS A 131 -0.89 4.21 -8.55
CA HIS A 131 -0.16 3.24 -9.35
C HIS A 131 1.27 3.10 -8.86
N PHE A 132 1.69 1.84 -8.68
CA PHE A 132 2.98 1.50 -8.12
C PHE A 132 3.90 0.88 -9.17
N GLU A 133 5.18 0.75 -8.84
CA GLU A 133 6.16 0.15 -9.76
C GLU A 133 6.04 -1.38 -9.80
N LYS A 134 5.69 -2.01 -8.67
CA LYS A 134 5.63 -3.48 -8.54
C LYS A 134 4.23 -3.98 -8.19
N SER A 135 3.51 -3.26 -7.34
CA SER A 135 2.20 -3.66 -6.84
C SER A 135 1.06 -3.25 -7.75
N ASP A 136 -0.07 -3.94 -7.62
CA ASP A 136 -1.31 -3.59 -8.29
C ASP A 136 -1.82 -2.20 -7.83
N PRO A 137 -2.57 -1.48 -8.68
CA PRO A 137 -3.11 -0.18 -8.32
C PRO A 137 -4.10 -0.25 -7.13
N ILE A 138 -4.07 0.78 -6.28
CA ILE A 138 -5.03 0.93 -5.18
C ILE A 138 -6.00 2.06 -5.51
N LYS A 139 -7.29 1.73 -5.61
CA LYS A 139 -8.36 2.70 -5.82
C LYS A 139 -9.01 3.12 -4.50
N LEU A 140 -9.16 4.43 -4.32
CA LEU A 140 -9.65 5.08 -3.11
C LEU A 140 -10.82 5.99 -3.44
N SER A 141 -11.81 5.99 -2.55
CA SER A 141 -12.86 7.02 -2.52
C SER A 141 -12.47 8.05 -1.45
N VAL A 142 -11.86 9.15 -1.89
CA VAL A 142 -11.22 10.13 -1.03
C VAL A 142 -12.22 11.23 -0.65
N PRO A 143 -12.51 11.43 0.64
CA PRO A 143 -13.44 12.48 1.08
C PRO A 143 -12.82 13.87 0.93
N VAL A 144 -13.64 14.81 0.52
CA VAL A 144 -13.30 16.23 0.53
C VAL A 144 -13.66 16.81 1.90
N LYS A 145 -12.67 17.39 2.57
CA LYS A 145 -12.78 17.93 3.94
C LYS A 145 -12.73 19.46 3.93
N ALA A 146 -13.09 20.08 5.05
CA ALA A 146 -12.93 21.52 5.24
C ALA A 146 -11.50 21.98 4.88
N THR A 147 -11.36 23.21 4.37
CA THR A 147 -10.06 23.77 3.93
C THR A 147 -8.98 23.72 5.03
N ASN A 148 -9.38 23.93 6.29
CA ASN A 148 -8.54 23.90 7.49
C ASN A 148 -8.54 22.54 8.23
N TYR A 149 -9.04 21.48 7.59
CA TYR A 149 -9.06 20.14 8.19
C TYR A 149 -7.65 19.71 8.60
N THR A 150 -7.55 19.24 9.83
CA THR A 150 -6.36 18.64 10.41
C THR A 150 -6.72 17.19 10.74
N PRO A 151 -6.01 16.19 10.17
CA PRO A 151 -6.27 14.81 10.50
C PRO A 151 -6.00 14.55 11.99
N PRO A 152 -6.76 13.64 12.63
CA PRO A 152 -6.44 13.21 13.99
C PRO A 152 -5.03 12.62 14.05
N LYS A 153 -4.39 12.75 15.23
CA LYS A 153 -3.10 12.12 15.52
C LYS A 153 -3.25 10.62 15.74
#